data_AF-A0A7V4QC43-F1
#
_entry.id   AF-A0A7V4QC43-F1
#
_cell.length_a   1.000
_cell.length_b   1.000
_cell.length_c   1.000
_cell.angle_alpha   90.00
_cell.angle_beta   90.00
_cell.angle_gamma   90.00
#
_symmetry.space_group_name_H-M   'P 1'
#
loop_
_entity.id
_entity.type
_entity.pdbx_description
1 polymer ?
#
loop_
_entity_poly.entity_id
_entity_poly.type
_entity_poly.pdbx_seq_one_letter_code
_entity_poly.pdbx_strand_id
1 'polypeptide(L)'
;MLKIGVLGLGIVGSATVKALQDNESIISARAGEVLKVVKGVTREPEQAKELGISVSDNVDDILNDPEIDVVVELMGGIDFAFECVKKALQNGKSVVTA
;
A
#
# COMPACT_ATOMS: atom_id res chain seq x y z
N MET A 1 14.42 -6.23 -2.63
CA MET A 1 13.55 -5.04 -2.56
C MET A 1 12.12 -5.51 -2.41
N LEU A 2 11.47 -5.14 -1.32
CA LEU A 2 10.05 -5.45 -1.07
C LEU A 2 9.17 -4.34 -1.64
N LYS A 3 8.15 -4.73 -2.41
CA LYS A 3 7.18 -3.84 -3.03
C LYS A 3 5.90 -3.80 -2.21
N ILE A 4 5.46 -2.59 -1.91
CA ILE A 4 4.30 -2.30 -1.07
C ILE A 4 3.17 -1.74 -1.93
N GLY A 5 1.98 -2.30 -1.77
CA GLY A 5 0.70 -1.77 -2.25
C GLY A 5 -0.09 -1.17 -1.09
N VAL A 6 -0.61 0.05 -1.24
CA VAL A 6 -1.41 0.73 -0.21
C VAL A 6 -2.87 0.83 -0.65
N LEU A 7 -3.78 0.19 0.09
CA LEU A 7 -5.22 0.35 -0.09
C LEU A 7 -5.69 1.50 0.79
N GLY A 8 -6.13 2.61 0.19
CA GLY A 8 -6.56 3.80 0.90
C GLY A 8 -5.46 4.86 0.99
N LEU A 9 -5.64 5.96 0.26
CA LEU A 9 -4.72 7.11 0.23
C LEU A 9 -5.37 8.36 0.86
N GLY A 10 -6.10 8.16 1.96
CA GLY A 10 -6.56 9.26 2.82
C GLY A 10 -5.40 9.89 3.60
N ILE A 11 -5.72 10.52 4.72
CA ILE A 11 -4.73 11.21 5.57
C ILE A 11 -3.61 10.24 6.01
N VAL A 12 -3.99 9.08 6.57
CA VAL A 12 -3.01 8.10 7.08
C VAL A 12 -2.24 7.43 5.95
N GLY A 13 -2.92 7.02 4.88
CA GLY A 13 -2.29 6.36 3.74
C GLY A 13 -1.25 7.24 3.05
N SER A 14 -1.63 8.46 2.69
CA SER A 14 -0.72 9.41 2.05
C SER A 14 0.45 9.80 2.94
N ALA A 15 0.22 10.01 4.24
CA ALA A 15 1.29 10.25 5.20
C ALA A 15 2.24 9.06 5.34
N THR A 16 1.72 7.83 5.28
CA THR A 16 2.52 6.60 5.33
C THR A 16 3.40 6.46 4.09
N VAL A 17 2.86 6.69 2.89
CA VAL A 17 3.64 6.69 1.64
C VAL A 17 4.78 7.71 1.74
N LYS A 18 4.46 8.94 2.13
CA LYS A 18 5.46 10.01 2.26
C LYS A 18 6.50 9.69 3.33
N ALA A 19 6.10 9.17 4.48
CA ALA A 19 7.04 8.79 5.54
C ALA A 19 8.00 7.70 5.09
N LEU A 20 7.53 6.70 4.32
CA LEU A 20 8.39 5.65 3.76
C LEU A 20 9.39 6.23 2.74
N GLN A 21 8.95 7.15 1.88
CA GLN A 21 9.81 7.81 0.89
C GLN A 21 10.85 8.73 1.55
N ASP A 22 10.41 9.63 2.43
CA ASP A 22 11.25 10.63 3.08
C ASP A 22 12.31 9.99 4.00
N ASN A 23 12.03 8.78 4.52
CA ASN A 23 12.90 8.06 5.46
C ASN A 23 13.46 6.75 4.87
N GLU A 24 13.51 6.61 3.54
CA GLU A 24 13.92 5.37 2.86
C GLU A 24 15.26 4.85 3.39
N SER A 25 16.26 5.73 3.57
CA SER A 25 17.61 5.35 3.99
C SER A 25 17.63 4.71 5.39
N ILE A 26 17.03 5.36 6.39
CA ILE A 26 17.01 4.87 7.77
C ILE A 26 16.10 3.65 7.94
N ILE A 27 14.98 3.60 7.23
CA ILE A 27 14.06 2.47 7.26
C ILE A 27 14.71 1.25 6.61
N SER A 28 15.33 1.42 5.43
CA SER A 28 16.01 0.32 4.74
C SER A 28 17.18 -0.23 5.56
N ALA A 29 17.96 0.63 6.22
CA ALA A 29 19.05 0.21 7.11
C ALA A 29 18.55 -0.63 8.31
N ARG A 30 17.36 -0.31 8.84
CA ARG A 30 16.75 -1.05 9.96
C ARG A 30 16.05 -2.34 9.51
N ALA A 31 15.38 -2.30 8.37
CA ALA A 31 14.70 -3.46 7.80
C ALA A 31 15.67 -4.48 7.19
N GLY A 32 16.88 -4.05 6.83
CA GLY A 32 17.85 -4.87 6.10
C GLY A 32 17.49 -5.07 4.61
N GLU A 33 16.51 -4.34 4.11
CA GLU A 33 15.97 -4.45 2.75
C GLU A 33 15.30 -3.11 2.34
N VAL A 34 15.31 -2.80 1.04
CA VAL A 34 14.64 -1.61 0.50
C VAL A 34 13.14 -1.86 0.46
N LEU A 35 12.38 -1.00 1.15
CA LEU A 35 10.91 -0.98 1.14
C LEU A 35 10.43 0.09 0.17
N LYS A 36 9.75 -0.32 -0.90
CA LYS A 36 9.28 0.61 -1.94
C LYS A 36 7.77 0.56 -2.09
N VAL A 37 7.10 1.68 -1.85
CA VAL A 37 5.70 1.83 -2.25
C VAL A 37 5.65 2.00 -3.77
N VAL A 38 4.95 1.08 -4.44
CA VAL A 38 4.88 1.06 -5.91
C VAL A 38 3.49 1.43 -6.44
N LYS A 39 2.45 1.14 -5.64
CA LYS A 39 1.06 1.32 -6.05
C LYS A 39 0.18 1.70 -4.87
N GLY A 40 -0.76 2.61 -5.08
CA GLY A 40 -1.78 2.98 -4.13
C GLY A 40 -3.17 2.91 -4.77
N VAL A 41 -4.20 2.68 -3.94
CA VAL A 41 -5.60 2.69 -4.37
C VAL A 41 -6.39 3.72 -3.59
N THR A 42 -7.18 4.53 -4.31
CA THR A 42 -8.12 5.49 -3.72
C THR A 42 -9.28 5.74 -4.68
N ARG A 43 -10.42 6.18 -4.15
CA ARG A 43 -11.59 6.57 -4.95
C ARG A 43 -11.36 7.82 -5.79
N GLU A 44 -10.37 8.62 -5.42
CA GLU A 44 -10.04 9.89 -6.09
C GLU A 44 -8.56 9.93 -6.52
N PRO A 45 -8.15 9.14 -7.54
CA PRO A 45 -6.74 9.00 -7.93
C PRO A 45 -6.02 10.31 -8.24
N GLU A 46 -6.76 11.28 -8.80
CA GLU A 46 -6.27 12.61 -9.13
C GLU A 46 -5.69 13.35 -7.92
N GLN A 47 -6.24 13.15 -6.72
CA GLN A 47 -5.78 13.79 -5.49
C GLN A 47 -4.45 13.22 -4.98
N ALA A 48 -4.04 12.04 -5.43
CA ALA A 48 -2.87 11.33 -4.94
C ALA A 48 -1.69 11.33 -5.93
N LYS A 49 -1.79 12.05 -7.05
CA LYS A 49 -0.75 12.12 -8.08
C LYS A 49 0.60 12.64 -7.56
N GLU A 50 0.57 13.53 -6.57
CA GLU A 50 1.78 14.12 -5.98
C GLU A 50 2.64 13.12 -5.19
N LEU A 51 2.12 11.94 -4.86
CA LEU A 51 2.85 10.90 -4.13
C LEU A 51 3.92 10.19 -4.98
N GLY A 52 3.97 10.42 -6.29
CA GLY A 52 5.01 9.83 -7.16
C GLY A 52 4.94 8.30 -7.28
N ILE A 53 3.79 7.69 -7.00
CA ILE A 53 3.51 6.25 -7.16
C ILE A 53 2.40 6.04 -8.21
N SER A 54 2.25 4.80 -8.69
CA SER A 54 1.07 4.44 -9.48
C SER A 54 -0.18 4.49 -8.61
N VAL A 55 -1.24 5.12 -9.10
CA VAL A 55 -2.52 5.21 -8.36
C VAL A 55 -3.64 4.63 -9.22
N SER A 56 -4.46 3.80 -8.61
CA SER A 56 -5.65 3.19 -9.22
C SER A 56 -6.88 3.41 -8.32
N ASP A 57 -8.08 3.22 -8.88
CA ASP A 57 -9.34 3.13 -8.13
C ASP A 57 -9.79 1.67 -7.91
N ASN A 58 -9.04 0.70 -8.45
CA ASN A 58 -9.33 -0.72 -8.35
C ASN A 58 -8.36 -1.44 -7.39
N VAL A 59 -8.89 -1.97 -6.28
CA VAL A 59 -8.11 -2.75 -5.30
C VAL A 59 -7.44 -3.98 -5.91
N ASP A 60 -8.04 -4.57 -6.95
CA ASP A 60 -7.51 -5.78 -7.59
C ASP A 60 -6.20 -5.55 -8.35
N ASP A 61 -5.90 -4.30 -8.70
CA ASP A 61 -4.61 -3.91 -9.27
C ASP A 61 -3.47 -4.04 -8.25
N ILE A 62 -3.79 -4.14 -6.96
CA ILE A 62 -2.84 -4.45 -5.88
C ILE A 62 -2.97 -5.91 -5.46
N LEU A 63 -4.20 -6.37 -5.22
CA LEU A 63 -4.44 -7.69 -4.63
C LEU A 63 -3.99 -8.84 -5.55
N ASN A 64 -4.09 -8.68 -6.86
CA ASN A 64 -3.71 -9.71 -7.84
C ASN A 64 -2.31 -9.48 -8.44
N ASP A 65 -1.61 -8.40 -8.09
CA ASP A 65 -0.30 -8.07 -8.65
C ASP A 65 0.77 -8.99 -8.05
N PRO A 66 1.37 -9.92 -8.82
CA PRO A 66 2.36 -10.86 -8.27
C PRO A 66 3.64 -10.18 -7.81
N GLU A 67 3.89 -8.93 -8.25
CA GLU A 67 5.06 -8.17 -7.84
C GLU A 67 4.89 -7.51 -6.46
N ILE A 68 3.68 -7.48 -5.88
CA ILE A 68 3.45 -6.86 -4.57
C ILE A 68 3.63 -7.88 -3.46
N ASP A 69 4.58 -7.62 -2.55
CA ASP A 69 4.91 -8.49 -1.42
C ASP A 69 4.06 -8.19 -0.17
N VAL A 70 3.76 -6.90 0.04
CA VAL A 70 3.08 -6.39 1.23
C VAL A 70 1.90 -5.51 0.83
N VAL A 71 0.75 -5.75 1.46
CA VAL A 71 -0.44 -4.91 1.35
C VAL A 71 -0.64 -4.13 2.66
N VAL A 72 -0.74 -2.82 2.56
CA VAL A 72 -1.10 -1.93 3.67
C VAL A 72 -2.54 -1.48 3.47
N GLU A 73 -3.44 -1.84 4.37
CA GLU A 73 -4.87 -1.51 4.28
C GLU A 73 -5.23 -0.37 5.23
N LEU A 74 -5.78 0.71 4.67
CA LEU A 74 -6.08 2.00 5.33
C LEU A 74 -7.34 2.67 4.71
N MET A 75 -8.26 1.89 4.13
CA MET A 75 -9.46 2.42 3.46
C MET A 75 -10.58 2.77 4.44
N GLY A 76 -10.57 2.16 5.63
CA GLY A 76 -11.66 2.22 6.58
C GLY A 76 -12.88 1.39 6.16
N GLY A 77 -13.83 1.24 7.08
CA GLY A 77 -14.93 0.29 6.93
C GLY A 77 -14.53 -1.11 7.39
N ILE A 78 -15.52 -2.02 7.50
CA ILE A 78 -15.30 -3.36 8.07
C ILE A 78 -15.40 -4.41 6.97
N ASP A 79 -16.56 -4.56 6.35
CA ASP A 79 -16.81 -5.69 5.44
C ASP A 79 -15.91 -5.67 4.21
N PHE A 80 -15.77 -4.51 3.56
CA PHE A 80 -14.94 -4.40 2.35
C PHE A 80 -13.43 -4.50 2.67
N ALA A 81 -12.98 -3.89 3.76
CA ALA A 81 -11.60 -4.00 4.22
C ALA A 81 -11.24 -5.45 4.57
N PHE A 82 -12.15 -6.14 5.28
CA PHE A 82 -12.01 -7.56 5.61
C PHE A 82 -11.84 -8.44 4.36
N GLU A 83 -12.69 -8.27 3.35
CA GLU A 83 -12.57 -9.06 2.11
C GLU A 83 -11.26 -8.75 1.36
N CYS A 84 -10.80 -7.50 1.35
CA CYS A 84 -9.51 -7.13 0.75
C CYS A 84 -8.33 -7.78 1.49
N VAL A 85 -8.30 -7.68 2.82
CA VAL A 85 -7.26 -8.28 3.66
C VAL A 85 -7.24 -9.79 3.52
N LYS A 86 -8.40 -10.42 3.58
CA LYS A 86 -8.55 -11.87 3.39
C LYS A 86 -8.01 -12.30 2.03
N LYS A 87 -8.35 -11.60 0.96
CA LYS A 87 -7.83 -11.89 -0.39
C LYS A 87 -6.32 -11.70 -0.48
N ALA A 88 -5.76 -10.64 0.12
CA ALA A 88 -4.32 -10.42 0.17
C ALA A 88 -3.57 -11.59 0.85
N LEU A 89 -4.07 -12.03 2.00
CA LEU A 89 -3.52 -13.17 2.74
C LEU A 89 -3.64 -14.48 1.95
N GLN A 90 -4.78 -14.72 1.30
CA GLN A 90 -4.97 -15.89 0.42
C GLN A 90 -4.02 -15.89 -0.78
N ASN A 91 -3.63 -14.71 -1.26
CA ASN A 91 -2.64 -14.53 -2.33
C ASN A 91 -1.19 -14.54 -1.81
N GLY A 92 -0.96 -14.92 -0.55
CA GLY A 92 0.38 -15.05 0.04
C GLY A 92 1.08 -13.72 0.34
N LYS A 93 0.34 -12.60 0.36
CA LYS A 93 0.88 -11.28 0.65
C LYS A 93 0.87 -11.03 2.15
N SER A 94 1.92 -10.39 2.66
CA SER A 94 1.92 -9.90 4.05
C SER A 94 0.96 -8.71 4.18
N VAL A 95 0.31 -8.56 5.34
CA VAL A 95 -0.68 -7.50 5.57
C VAL A 95 -0.35 -6.64 6.79
N VAL A 96 -0.50 -5.33 6.65
CA VAL A 96 -0.53 -4.33 7.75
C VAL A 96 -1.85 -3.56 7.63
N THR A 97 -2.57 -3.33 8.73
CA THR A 97 -3.86 -2.62 8.75
C THR A 97 -3.96 -1.72 9.99
N ALA A 98 -4.88 -0.74 9.98
CA ALA A 98 -5.14 0.20 11.08
C ALA A 98 -6.64 0.54 11.22
#